data_AF-A0ABD3RA87-F1
#
_entry.id   AF-A0ABD3RA87-F1
#
_cell.length_a   1.000
_cell.length_b   1.000
_cell.length_c   1.000
_cell.angle_alpha   90.00
_cell.angle_beta   90.00
_cell.angle_gamma   90.00
#
_symmetry.space_group_name_H-M   'P 1'
#
loop_
_entity.id
_entity.type
_entity.pdbx_description
1 polymer ?
#
loop_
_entity_poly.entity_id
_entity_poly.type
_entity_poly.pdbx_seq_one_letter_code
_entity_poly.pdbx_strand_id
1 'polypeptide(L)'
;MAPPSKESGLRRTTSVCSDAVGNTTAPPHIHRRHLPTCGPISSSKSSRVEVSKRFTLNELEDACKRNKTKDIAAMAASRKENAIAEQKKRATQGGTDPLDTSGQLRLLNVGVKLCARKCNDAKSQADKLEEEVKSRNHELFELNREAKALHEMLEGNHEDVKKIASLEAEIRDADNCSEDMLLYRRQLNHMHERLGNDSVILDGRIGEISAALSVAEKEKVRSQKMLAELKSGLTCASIELDQTIRDTGVVEDERKHDLAMKQQDATNAGKMKEWNKARLSSTLAMNASLADANRCERDRLQRTIRERQTQLKDLRRVMCENAVKLMSLEESFAHIQQGTGVNSIAAMVSKMKSHEEHHMRLIQEKKDAEERLRAAKTSLSNDQEELDRLKTKGIGTTELSREVLDGIKGSIASEKAEGKIAKSTNERLESLLVGLRQGGIGLYNRLLPFHSTLLDGDAPKLGKMEFTNAIQAASDTMEMISFAERILGKMLIEIGGIHIIESKASREKEDGFDSPADGINCRVASKVRW
;
A
#
# COMPACT_ATOMS: atom_id res chain seq x y z
N MET A 1 -63.95 2.16 4.98
CA MET A 1 -63.82 0.69 4.84
C MET A 1 -62.33 0.37 4.69
N ALA A 2 -61.75 -0.21 5.75
CA ALA A 2 -60.44 -0.87 5.75
C ALA A 2 -60.57 -2.26 5.05
N PRO A 3 -59.50 -3.03 4.71
CA PRO A 3 -58.45 -3.50 5.65
C PRO A 3 -57.06 -3.74 4.96
N PRO A 4 -56.12 -4.54 5.52
CA PRO A 4 -55.26 -4.15 6.64
C PRO A 4 -53.75 -4.32 6.34
N SER A 5 -52.95 -3.52 7.04
CA SER A 5 -51.48 -3.62 7.13
C SER A 5 -51.05 -4.86 7.91
N LYS A 6 -50.10 -5.63 7.35
CA LYS A 6 -49.31 -6.65 8.05
C LYS A 6 -47.84 -6.38 7.77
N GLU A 7 -47.13 -5.82 8.75
CA GLU A 7 -45.68 -5.90 8.82
C GLU A 7 -45.30 -6.48 10.19
N SER A 8 -44.70 -7.65 10.11
CA SER A 8 -44.18 -8.43 11.23
C SER A 8 -42.66 -8.32 11.24
N GLY A 9 -42.12 -8.01 12.42
CA GLY A 9 -41.02 -8.79 12.98
C GLY A 9 -39.60 -8.24 12.80
N LEU A 10 -39.05 -7.82 13.95
CA LEU A 10 -37.68 -8.04 14.42
C LEU A 10 -36.51 -7.61 13.51
N ARG A 11 -35.71 -6.66 14.02
CA ARG A 11 -34.35 -6.96 14.53
C ARG A 11 -33.72 -5.76 15.24
N ARG A 12 -33.10 -6.07 16.38
CA ARG A 12 -32.10 -5.26 17.11
C ARG A 12 -30.99 -4.80 16.16
N THR A 13 -30.60 -3.54 16.25
CA THR A 13 -29.19 -3.10 16.15
C THR A 13 -28.99 -1.77 16.86
N THR A 14 -28.01 -1.74 17.76
CA THR A 14 -27.01 -0.68 18.01
C THR A 14 -26.12 -1.26 19.12
N SER A 15 -24.87 -1.62 18.83
CA SER A 15 -23.68 -0.73 18.86
C SER A 15 -23.34 -0.29 20.29
N VAL A 16 -22.13 -0.28 20.84
CA VAL A 16 -20.73 -0.63 20.51
C VAL A 16 -19.97 -0.40 21.85
N CYS A 17 -18.76 -0.97 22.01
CA CYS A 17 -17.67 -0.72 22.99
C CYS A 17 -17.32 -2.05 23.70
N SER A 18 -16.33 -2.85 23.25
CA SER A 18 -14.89 -2.58 23.16
C SER A 18 -14.31 -2.04 24.47
N ASP A 19 -13.88 -2.95 25.33
CA ASP A 19 -12.71 -2.79 26.20
C ASP A 19 -12.27 -4.19 26.66
N ALA A 20 -11.25 -4.73 26.00
CA ALA A 20 -10.53 -5.91 26.45
C ALA A 20 -9.05 -5.53 26.56
N VAL A 21 -8.70 -5.13 27.77
CA VAL A 21 -7.33 -4.94 28.26
C VAL A 21 -6.63 -6.30 28.26
N GLY A 22 -5.65 -6.45 27.37
CA GLY A 22 -4.72 -7.57 27.38
C GLY A 22 -3.69 -7.40 28.49
N ASN A 23 -3.99 -7.94 29.68
CA ASN A 23 -2.99 -8.09 30.75
C ASN A 23 -2.19 -9.37 30.51
N THR A 24 -0.92 -9.17 30.17
CA THR A 24 0.15 -10.15 30.15
C THR A 24 0.54 -10.47 31.59
N THR A 25 0.22 -11.65 32.08
CA THR A 25 0.81 -12.21 33.31
C THR A 25 1.53 -13.50 32.97
N ALA A 26 2.84 -13.46 33.20
CA ALA A 26 3.83 -14.48 32.92
C ALA A 26 3.56 -15.83 33.62
N PRO A 27 4.01 -16.96 33.05
CA PRO A 27 4.05 -18.23 33.75
C PRO A 27 5.28 -18.30 34.68
N PRO A 28 5.20 -19.03 35.81
CA PRO A 28 6.25 -19.04 36.82
C PRO A 28 7.46 -19.87 36.37
N HIS A 29 8.65 -19.34 36.67
CA HIS A 29 9.93 -20.04 36.60
C HIS A 29 9.91 -21.31 37.46
N ILE A 30 9.96 -22.47 36.81
CA ILE A 30 10.28 -23.74 37.46
C ILE A 30 11.80 -23.94 37.36
N HIS A 31 12.47 -23.96 38.51
CA HIS A 31 13.88 -24.29 38.62
C HIS A 31 14.15 -25.73 38.13
N ARG A 32 14.76 -25.86 36.95
CA ARG A 32 15.41 -27.10 36.50
C ARG A 32 16.73 -27.28 37.28
N ARG A 33 16.76 -28.21 38.21
CA ARG A 33 18.02 -28.73 38.78
C ARG A 33 18.73 -29.50 37.68
N HIS A 34 19.92 -29.04 37.30
CA HIS A 34 20.88 -29.81 36.52
C HIS A 34 21.42 -30.96 37.38
N LEU A 35 21.19 -32.20 36.94
CA LEU A 35 22.04 -33.34 37.28
C LEU A 35 22.97 -33.58 36.08
N PRO A 36 24.27 -33.85 36.30
CA PRO A 36 25.21 -34.07 35.22
C PRO A 36 25.06 -35.49 34.65
N THR A 37 24.63 -35.55 33.40
CA THR A 37 24.77 -36.73 32.54
C THR A 37 26.20 -36.77 32.01
N CYS A 38 26.94 -37.82 32.29
CA CYS A 38 28.14 -38.18 31.52
C CYS A 38 27.94 -39.60 31.03
N GLY A 39 27.79 -39.69 29.71
CA GLY A 39 27.66 -40.93 28.94
C GLY A 39 29.00 -41.64 28.71
N PRO A 40 28.99 -42.65 27.82
CA PRO A 40 29.81 -43.85 27.94
C PRO A 40 31.15 -43.71 27.23
N ILE A 41 32.19 -44.40 27.75
CA ILE A 41 33.44 -44.60 27.02
C ILE A 41 33.74 -46.09 26.88
N SER A 42 33.66 -46.48 25.62
CA SER A 42 34.26 -47.59 24.90
C SER A 42 35.53 -48.20 25.49
N SER A 43 35.62 -49.52 25.29
CA SER A 43 36.76 -50.41 25.48
C SER A 43 38.01 -50.02 24.68
N SER A 44 39.20 -50.32 25.22
CA SER A 44 40.20 -51.22 24.59
C SER A 44 41.57 -51.26 25.32
N LYS A 45 42.08 -52.50 25.47
CA LYS A 45 43.49 -52.96 25.47
C LYS A 45 44.49 -52.58 26.60
N SER A 46 44.82 -53.65 27.36
CA SER A 46 46.14 -54.31 27.43
C SER A 46 47.25 -53.84 28.38
N SER A 47 47.71 -54.83 29.16
CA SER A 47 49.02 -55.03 29.80
C SER A 47 49.29 -54.34 31.15
N ARG A 48 49.34 -55.12 32.23
CA ARG A 48 50.58 -55.73 32.73
C ARG A 48 50.24 -56.77 33.80
N VAL A 49 50.81 -57.95 33.63
CA VAL A 49 50.67 -59.11 34.51
C VAL A 49 51.55 -58.90 35.74
N GLU A 50 50.94 -58.91 36.93
CA GLU A 50 51.60 -59.40 38.15
C GLU A 50 50.80 -60.61 38.65
N VAL A 51 51.44 -61.78 38.53
CA VAL A 51 50.90 -63.07 38.95
C VAL A 51 50.90 -63.10 40.47
N SER A 52 49.80 -62.65 41.07
CA SER A 52 49.49 -62.95 42.47
C SER A 52 48.94 -64.37 42.51
N LYS A 53 49.75 -65.29 43.06
CA LYS A 53 49.43 -66.72 43.19
C LYS A 53 48.10 -66.86 43.94
N ARG A 54 47.03 -67.20 43.20
CA ARG A 54 45.77 -67.67 43.80
C ARG A 54 46.04 -69.03 44.42
N PHE A 55 46.06 -69.09 45.74
CA PHE A 55 45.99 -70.36 46.44
C PHE A 55 44.67 -71.02 46.07
N THR A 56 44.74 -72.22 45.53
CA THR A 56 43.54 -73.03 45.33
C THR A 56 42.94 -73.38 46.69
N LEU A 57 41.63 -73.57 46.76
CA LEU A 57 40.92 -73.89 48.01
C LEU A 57 41.55 -75.11 48.73
N ASN A 58 42.14 -76.03 47.95
CA ASN A 58 42.91 -77.17 48.45
C ASN A 58 44.26 -76.78 49.09
N GLU A 59 44.97 -75.77 48.58
CA GLU A 59 46.23 -75.29 49.17
C GLU A 59 46.00 -74.54 50.49
N LEU A 60 44.88 -73.83 50.61
CA LEU A 60 44.50 -73.18 51.86
C LEU A 60 44.06 -74.21 52.92
N GLU A 61 43.33 -75.25 52.50
CA GLU A 61 42.99 -76.38 53.38
C GLU A 61 44.24 -77.12 53.88
N ASP A 62 45.22 -77.35 53.01
CA ASP A 62 46.49 -78.00 53.36
C ASP A 62 47.40 -77.14 54.24
N ALA A 63 47.37 -75.81 54.08
CA ALA A 63 48.09 -74.89 54.97
C ALA A 63 47.45 -74.84 56.37
N CYS A 64 46.11 -74.88 56.44
CA CYS A 64 45.38 -74.90 57.70
C CYS A 64 45.53 -76.25 58.44
N LYS A 65 45.55 -77.37 57.71
CA LYS A 65 45.88 -78.70 58.26
C LYS A 65 47.33 -78.77 58.77
N ARG A 66 48.28 -78.13 58.09
CA ARG A 66 49.71 -78.07 58.50
C ARG A 66 49.97 -77.21 59.73
N ASN A 67 49.22 -76.12 59.93
CA ASN A 67 49.34 -75.31 61.16
C ASN A 67 48.64 -75.96 62.36
N LYS A 68 47.44 -76.54 62.18
CA LYS A 68 46.76 -77.26 63.26
C LYS A 68 47.57 -78.46 63.78
N THR A 69 48.25 -79.19 62.90
CA THR A 69 49.11 -80.33 63.31
C THR A 69 50.38 -79.89 64.03
N LYS A 70 50.97 -78.72 63.68
CA LYS A 70 52.13 -78.16 64.39
C LYS A 70 51.78 -77.67 65.80
N ASP A 71 50.64 -77.00 65.98
CA ASP A 71 50.22 -76.51 67.30
C ASP A 71 49.78 -77.66 68.23
N ILE A 72 49.12 -78.69 67.69
CA ILE A 72 48.77 -79.90 68.45
C ILE A 72 50.04 -80.68 68.83
N ALA A 73 51.04 -80.77 67.93
CA ALA A 73 52.32 -81.42 68.22
C ALA A 73 53.14 -80.65 69.27
N ALA A 74 53.15 -79.31 69.23
CA ALA A 74 53.81 -78.47 70.23
C ALA A 74 53.16 -78.59 71.61
N MET A 75 51.82 -78.62 71.67
CA MET A 75 51.06 -78.85 72.91
C MET A 75 51.28 -80.27 73.47
N ALA A 76 51.40 -81.29 72.60
CA ALA A 76 51.71 -82.66 73.01
C ALA A 76 53.17 -82.79 73.52
N ALA A 77 54.13 -82.09 72.90
CA ALA A 77 55.52 -82.04 73.34
C ALA A 77 55.67 -81.35 74.72
N SER A 78 54.98 -80.23 74.93
CA SER A 78 54.96 -79.54 76.23
C SER A 78 54.31 -80.37 77.35
N ARG A 79 53.24 -81.14 77.04
CA ARG A 79 52.65 -82.10 77.99
C ARG A 79 53.62 -83.25 78.32
N LYS A 80 54.42 -83.71 77.35
CA LYS A 80 55.43 -84.75 77.55
C LYS A 80 56.60 -84.25 78.41
N GLU A 81 57.07 -83.01 78.21
CA GLU A 81 58.10 -82.39 79.05
C GLU A 81 57.62 -82.15 80.48
N ASN A 82 56.38 -81.69 80.67
CA ASN A 82 55.79 -81.50 81.99
C ASN A 82 55.56 -82.82 82.74
N ALA A 83 55.18 -83.90 82.03
CA ALA A 83 55.07 -85.24 82.63
C ALA A 83 56.43 -85.82 83.05
N ILE A 84 57.49 -85.60 82.25
CA ILE A 84 58.87 -86.02 82.59
C ILE A 84 59.41 -85.20 83.79
N ALA A 85 59.06 -83.92 83.89
CA ALA A 85 59.42 -83.07 85.04
C ALA A 85 58.69 -83.49 86.34
N GLU A 86 57.42 -83.89 86.27
CA GLU A 86 56.70 -84.46 87.42
C GLU A 86 57.24 -85.84 87.83
N GLN A 87 57.70 -86.66 86.87
CA GLN A 87 58.32 -87.97 87.16
C GLN A 87 59.71 -87.82 87.81
N LYS A 88 60.51 -86.81 87.41
CA LYS A 88 61.79 -86.47 88.05
C LYS A 88 61.63 -85.95 89.48
N LYS A 89 60.53 -85.25 89.82
CA LYS A 89 60.26 -84.83 91.22
C LYS A 89 59.90 -85.98 92.16
N ARG A 90 59.37 -87.10 91.64
CA ARG A 90 58.98 -88.28 92.46
C ARG A 90 60.13 -89.26 92.71
N ALA A 91 61.25 -89.16 91.99
CA ALA A 91 62.41 -90.05 92.15
C ALA A 91 63.37 -89.65 93.29
N THR A 92 63.16 -88.50 93.95
CA THR A 92 64.04 -87.95 95.01
C THR A 92 63.49 -88.04 96.45
N GLN A 93 62.43 -88.83 96.68
CA GLN A 93 61.93 -89.14 98.03
C GLN A 93 61.77 -90.66 98.18
N GLY A 94 62.90 -91.35 98.29
CA GLY A 94 62.99 -92.72 98.80
C GLY A 94 63.68 -92.69 100.15
N GLY A 95 62.90 -92.76 101.23
CA GLY A 95 63.37 -92.94 102.60
C GLY A 95 62.54 -94.04 103.24
N THR A 96 63.24 -95.09 103.68
CA THR A 96 62.79 -96.38 104.20
C THR A 96 62.14 -96.34 105.60
N ASP A 97 61.34 -97.37 105.89
CA ASP A 97 60.83 -97.87 107.19
C ASP A 97 59.38 -97.52 107.60
N PRO A 98 58.71 -98.33 108.45
CA PRO A 98 57.97 -99.54 108.04
C PRO A 98 56.45 -99.40 108.28
N LEU A 99 55.67 -100.10 107.45
CA LEU A 99 54.28 -100.54 107.66
C LEU A 99 53.42 -99.76 108.67
N ASP A 100 52.79 -98.66 108.22
CA ASP A 100 51.53 -98.16 108.77
C ASP A 100 50.51 -97.93 107.63
N THR A 101 49.61 -98.89 107.45
CA THR A 101 48.61 -98.96 106.38
C THR A 101 47.57 -97.82 106.44
N SER A 102 47.51 -97.05 107.53
CA SER A 102 46.60 -95.90 107.71
C SER A 102 47.08 -94.60 107.02
N GLY A 103 48.40 -94.39 106.93
CA GLY A 103 49.00 -93.20 106.30
C GLY A 103 48.90 -93.23 104.77
N GLN A 104 49.09 -94.41 104.17
CA GLN A 104 48.96 -94.64 102.73
C GLN A 104 47.53 -94.40 102.23
N LEU A 105 46.51 -94.79 103.01
CA LEU A 105 45.10 -94.56 102.65
C LEU A 105 44.76 -93.06 102.64
N ARG A 106 45.33 -92.27 103.57
CA ARG A 106 45.16 -90.80 103.61
C ARG A 106 45.83 -90.11 102.43
N LEU A 107 47.05 -90.50 102.06
CA LEU A 107 47.75 -89.95 100.90
C LEU A 107 47.05 -90.32 99.59
N LEU A 108 46.55 -91.56 99.47
CA LEU A 108 45.74 -91.99 98.34
C LEU A 108 44.42 -91.20 98.26
N ASN A 109 43.74 -90.98 99.39
CA ASN A 109 42.53 -90.17 99.46
C ASN A 109 42.78 -88.71 99.06
N VAL A 110 43.89 -88.11 99.48
CA VAL A 110 44.31 -86.77 99.04
C VAL A 110 44.63 -86.75 97.54
N GLY A 111 45.31 -87.77 97.03
CA GLY A 111 45.59 -87.94 95.60
C GLY A 111 44.32 -88.11 94.76
N VAL A 112 43.37 -88.93 95.21
CA VAL A 112 42.06 -89.12 94.57
C VAL A 112 41.24 -87.83 94.61
N LYS A 113 41.23 -87.10 95.74
CA LYS A 113 40.57 -85.79 95.83
C LYS A 113 41.22 -84.74 94.92
N LEU A 114 42.54 -84.73 94.79
CA LEU A 114 43.27 -83.84 93.89
C LEU A 114 43.00 -84.20 92.42
N CYS A 115 42.99 -85.48 92.08
CA CYS A 115 42.60 -85.97 90.75
C CYS A 115 41.14 -85.66 90.44
N ALA A 116 40.23 -85.80 91.40
CA ALA A 116 38.82 -85.43 91.25
C ALA A 116 38.65 -83.93 91.03
N ARG A 117 39.39 -83.09 91.76
CA ARG A 117 39.42 -81.63 91.51
C ARG A 117 39.94 -81.31 90.12
N LYS A 118 41.10 -81.86 89.74
CA LYS A 118 41.66 -81.67 88.38
C LYS A 118 40.71 -82.17 87.29
N CYS A 119 40.00 -83.27 87.53
CA CYS A 119 39.00 -83.80 86.60
C CYS A 119 37.77 -82.88 86.51
N ASN A 120 37.28 -82.36 87.63
CA ASN A 120 36.17 -81.40 87.67
C ASN A 120 36.56 -80.05 87.05
N ASP A 121 37.77 -79.56 87.27
CA ASP A 121 38.29 -78.33 86.67
C ASP A 121 38.46 -78.50 85.16
N ALA A 122 39.02 -79.64 84.71
CA ALA A 122 39.12 -79.99 83.30
C ALA A 122 37.75 -80.15 82.65
N LYS A 123 36.77 -80.72 83.36
CA LYS A 123 35.37 -80.80 82.91
C LYS A 123 34.75 -79.41 82.80
N SER A 124 34.89 -78.55 83.80
CA SER A 124 34.40 -77.17 83.75
C SER A 124 35.03 -76.36 82.62
N GLN A 125 36.33 -76.56 82.35
CA GLN A 125 37.00 -75.94 81.20
C GLN A 125 36.49 -76.52 79.87
N ALA A 126 36.26 -77.82 79.79
CA ALA A 126 35.67 -78.45 78.60
C ALA A 126 34.25 -77.93 78.35
N ASP A 127 33.41 -77.83 79.38
CA ASP A 127 32.05 -77.30 79.29
C ASP A 127 32.06 -75.82 78.83
N LYS A 128 32.98 -74.99 79.35
CA LYS A 128 33.14 -73.59 78.90
C LYS A 128 33.58 -73.50 77.44
N LEU A 129 34.55 -74.31 77.03
CA LEU A 129 35.00 -74.37 75.64
C LEU A 129 33.87 -74.89 74.72
N GLU A 130 33.04 -75.81 75.21
CA GLU A 130 31.87 -76.29 74.46
C GLU A 130 30.85 -75.17 74.24
N GLU A 131 30.52 -74.40 75.28
CA GLU A 131 29.66 -73.21 75.18
C GLU A 131 30.23 -72.16 74.21
N GLU A 132 31.53 -71.85 74.29
CA GLU A 132 32.19 -70.92 73.36
C GLU A 132 32.18 -71.43 71.92
N VAL A 133 32.41 -72.73 71.71
CA VAL A 133 32.33 -73.35 70.38
C VAL A 133 30.90 -73.26 69.84
N LYS A 134 29.88 -73.52 70.66
CA LYS A 134 28.47 -73.37 70.26
C LYS A 134 28.14 -71.93 69.88
N SER A 135 28.57 -70.96 70.70
CA SER A 135 28.39 -69.53 70.43
C SER A 135 29.05 -69.11 69.11
N ARG A 136 30.32 -69.46 68.89
CA ARG A 136 31.02 -69.15 67.64
C ARG A 136 30.44 -69.87 66.44
N ASN A 137 29.92 -71.09 66.61
CA ASN A 137 29.28 -71.82 65.53
C ASN A 137 27.95 -71.17 65.12
N HIS A 138 27.22 -70.58 66.07
CA HIS A 138 26.03 -69.78 65.78
C HIS A 138 26.38 -68.48 65.04
N GLU A 139 27.42 -67.77 65.47
CA GLU A 139 27.91 -66.56 64.78
C GLU A 139 28.40 -66.88 63.36
N LEU A 140 29.13 -67.98 63.16
CA LEU A 140 29.53 -68.45 61.83
C LEU A 140 28.34 -68.80 60.95
N PHE A 141 27.26 -69.35 61.52
CA PHE A 141 26.04 -69.66 60.77
C PHE A 141 25.36 -68.37 60.29
N GLU A 142 25.23 -67.35 61.15
CA GLU A 142 24.66 -66.06 60.77
C GLU A 142 25.53 -65.34 59.72
N LEU A 143 26.85 -65.29 59.92
CA LEU A 143 27.78 -64.70 58.95
C LEU A 143 27.74 -65.44 57.60
N ASN A 144 27.59 -66.76 57.60
CA ASN A 144 27.47 -67.53 56.36
C ASN A 144 26.13 -67.25 55.66
N ARG A 145 25.05 -67.02 56.42
CA ARG A 145 23.75 -66.60 55.86
C ARG A 145 23.85 -65.20 55.23
N GLU A 146 24.49 -64.26 55.90
CA GLU A 146 24.74 -62.90 55.37
C GLU A 146 25.66 -62.93 54.15
N ALA A 147 26.75 -63.70 54.19
CA ALA A 147 27.66 -63.86 53.06
C ALA A 147 26.93 -64.46 51.84
N LYS A 148 26.03 -65.42 52.07
CA LYS A 148 25.19 -65.99 51.01
C LYS A 148 24.21 -64.96 50.44
N ALA A 149 23.54 -64.17 51.28
CA ALA A 149 22.65 -63.10 50.82
C ALA A 149 23.41 -62.02 50.02
N LEU A 150 24.60 -61.62 50.47
CA LEU A 150 25.47 -60.70 49.74
C LEU A 150 25.95 -61.28 48.41
N HIS A 151 26.29 -62.56 48.37
CA HIS A 151 26.67 -63.23 47.13
C HIS A 151 25.49 -63.26 46.14
N GLU A 152 24.29 -63.60 46.61
CA GLU A 152 23.05 -63.55 45.82
C GLU A 152 22.75 -62.12 45.34
N MET A 153 23.04 -61.08 46.14
CA MET A 153 22.92 -59.68 45.70
C MET A 153 23.94 -59.31 44.62
N LEU A 154 25.20 -59.75 44.75
CA LEU A 154 26.26 -59.50 43.76
C LEU A 154 26.00 -60.22 42.43
N GLU A 155 25.43 -61.42 42.48
CA GLU A 155 24.99 -62.15 41.29
C GLU A 155 23.68 -61.61 40.70
N GLY A 156 22.99 -60.70 41.40
CA GLY A 156 21.68 -60.18 41.01
C GLY A 156 20.53 -61.16 41.19
N ASN A 157 20.77 -62.28 41.86
CA ASN A 157 19.79 -63.33 42.15
C ASN A 157 18.94 -63.04 43.39
N HIS A 158 19.34 -62.06 44.21
CA HIS A 158 18.57 -61.62 45.37
C HIS A 158 17.25 -60.96 44.95
N GLU A 159 16.18 -61.26 45.68
CA GLU A 159 14.82 -60.80 45.37
C GLU A 159 14.70 -59.27 45.29
N ASP A 160 15.38 -58.54 46.17
CA ASP A 160 15.40 -57.07 46.11
C ASP A 160 16.06 -56.54 44.84
N VAL A 161 17.12 -57.20 44.33
CA VAL A 161 17.80 -56.78 43.10
C VAL A 161 16.90 -57.02 41.89
N LYS A 162 16.20 -58.16 41.84
CA LYS A 162 15.20 -58.44 40.81
C LYS A 162 14.05 -57.45 40.85
N LYS A 163 13.57 -57.10 42.04
CA LYS A 163 12.51 -56.11 42.24
C LYS A 163 12.94 -54.72 41.79
N ILE A 164 14.16 -54.30 42.13
CA ILE A 164 14.74 -53.03 41.65
C ILE A 164 14.81 -53.05 40.11
N ALA A 165 15.35 -54.10 39.50
CA ALA A 165 15.43 -54.21 38.04
C ALA A 165 14.05 -54.19 37.35
N SER A 166 13.03 -54.81 37.96
CA SER A 166 11.64 -54.75 37.48
C SER A 166 11.08 -53.33 37.55
N LEU A 167 11.30 -52.62 38.65
CA LEU A 167 10.85 -51.22 38.80
C LEU A 167 11.60 -50.29 37.85
N GLU A 168 12.89 -50.50 37.61
CA GLU A 168 13.66 -49.75 36.62
C GLU A 168 13.19 -49.99 35.19
N ALA A 169 12.70 -51.20 34.87
CA ALA A 169 12.06 -51.49 33.59
C ALA A 169 10.72 -50.74 33.47
N GLU A 170 9.88 -50.81 34.51
CA GLU A 170 8.58 -50.12 34.53
C GLU A 170 8.71 -48.59 34.45
N ILE A 171 9.71 -48.01 35.14
CA ILE A 171 10.02 -46.58 35.04
C ILE A 171 10.43 -46.22 33.61
N ARG A 172 11.31 -47.01 32.98
CA ARG A 172 11.71 -46.77 31.58
C ARG A 172 10.54 -46.87 30.62
N ASP A 173 9.65 -47.84 30.80
CA ASP A 173 8.45 -47.99 29.96
C ASP A 173 7.49 -46.80 30.14
N ALA A 174 7.32 -46.33 31.38
CA ALA A 174 6.53 -45.13 31.68
C ALA A 174 7.15 -43.86 31.09
N ASP A 175 8.47 -43.72 31.15
CA ASP A 175 9.21 -42.60 30.56
C ASP A 175 9.07 -42.60 29.04
N ASN A 176 9.26 -43.74 28.38
CA ASN A 176 9.06 -43.89 26.94
C ASN A 176 7.62 -43.54 26.53
N CYS A 177 6.62 -44.04 27.27
CA CYS A 177 5.22 -43.72 27.03
C CYS A 177 4.94 -42.22 27.21
N SER A 178 5.54 -41.59 28.21
CA SER A 178 5.45 -40.14 28.44
C SER A 178 6.10 -39.34 27.29
N GLU A 179 7.25 -39.78 26.78
CA GLU A 179 7.92 -39.15 25.63
C GLU A 179 7.05 -39.21 24.37
N ASP A 180 6.46 -40.37 24.07
CA ASP A 180 5.53 -40.53 22.94
C ASP A 180 4.30 -39.62 23.07
N MET A 181 3.73 -39.53 24.27
CA MET A 181 2.61 -38.62 24.56
C MET A 181 3.01 -37.14 24.39
N LEU A 182 4.20 -36.75 24.82
CA LEU A 182 4.72 -35.40 24.63
C LEU A 182 4.96 -35.09 23.15
N LEU A 183 5.48 -36.05 22.38
CA LEU A 183 5.68 -35.91 20.94
C LEU A 183 4.35 -35.73 20.21
N TYR A 184 3.36 -36.57 20.52
CA TYR A 184 2.01 -36.44 19.97
C TYR A 184 1.36 -35.11 20.34
N ARG A 185 1.50 -34.66 21.59
CA ARG A 185 1.01 -33.35 22.02
C ARG A 185 1.66 -32.20 21.24
N ARG A 186 2.97 -32.28 20.97
CA ARG A 186 3.67 -31.28 20.14
C ARG A 186 3.14 -31.26 18.71
N GLN A 187 2.88 -32.43 18.11
CA GLN A 187 2.29 -32.53 16.78
C GLN A 187 0.90 -31.89 16.73
N LEU A 188 0.03 -32.18 17.71
CA LEU A 188 -1.29 -31.58 17.81
C LEU A 188 -1.24 -30.06 18.01
N ASN A 189 -0.34 -29.57 18.85
CA ASN A 189 -0.15 -28.13 19.04
C ASN A 189 0.29 -27.44 17.74
N HIS A 190 1.23 -28.05 17.01
CA HIS A 190 1.66 -27.53 15.72
C HIS A 190 0.52 -27.49 14.70
N MET A 191 -0.32 -28.55 14.64
CA MET A 191 -1.52 -28.55 13.82
C MET A 191 -2.51 -27.45 14.23
N HIS A 192 -2.70 -27.24 15.53
CA HIS A 192 -3.59 -26.22 16.05
C HIS A 192 -3.11 -24.80 15.70
N GLU A 193 -1.82 -24.53 15.85
CA GLU A 193 -1.21 -23.25 15.44
C GLU A 193 -1.36 -23.00 13.93
N ARG A 194 -1.13 -24.03 13.11
CA ARG A 194 -1.34 -23.93 11.66
C ARG A 194 -2.79 -23.62 11.31
N LEU A 195 -3.75 -24.35 11.88
CA LEU A 195 -5.16 -24.10 11.66
C LEU A 195 -5.60 -22.71 12.16
N GLY A 196 -5.04 -22.25 13.27
CA GLY A 196 -5.26 -20.90 13.79
C GLY A 196 -4.76 -19.83 12.80
N ASN A 197 -3.54 -19.99 12.29
CA ASN A 197 -2.98 -19.08 11.27
C ASN A 197 -3.79 -19.09 9.97
N ASP A 198 -4.18 -20.27 9.49
CA ASP A 198 -5.00 -20.41 8.28
C ASP A 198 -6.38 -19.75 8.46
N SER A 199 -7.00 -19.87 9.64
CA SER A 199 -8.25 -19.18 9.97
C SER A 199 -8.11 -17.66 9.89
N VAL A 200 -7.05 -17.10 10.50
CA VAL A 200 -6.80 -15.65 10.47
C VAL A 200 -6.57 -15.16 9.04
N ILE A 201 -5.87 -15.93 8.20
CA ILE A 201 -5.65 -15.60 6.78
C ILE A 201 -6.98 -15.63 6.02
N LEU A 202 -7.83 -16.63 6.25
CA LEU A 202 -9.14 -16.73 5.61
C LEU A 202 -10.07 -15.58 6.02
N ASP A 203 -10.08 -15.21 7.31
CA ASP A 203 -10.84 -14.06 7.80
C ASP A 203 -10.36 -12.75 7.15
N GLY A 204 -9.04 -12.58 6.99
CA GLY A 204 -8.45 -11.47 6.23
C GLY A 204 -8.97 -11.42 4.79
N ARG A 205 -8.94 -12.56 4.08
CA ARG A 205 -9.46 -12.66 2.70
C ARG A 205 -10.96 -12.38 2.62
N ILE A 206 -11.75 -12.85 3.59
CA ILE A 206 -13.18 -12.55 3.66
C ILE A 206 -13.40 -11.05 3.84
N GLY A 207 -12.60 -10.39 4.68
CA GLY A 207 -12.60 -8.93 4.83
C GLY A 207 -12.32 -8.18 3.52
N GLU A 208 -11.27 -8.59 2.80
CA GLU A 208 -10.91 -8.03 1.48
C GLU A 208 -12.02 -8.21 0.44
N ILE A 209 -12.58 -9.43 0.34
CA ILE A 209 -13.70 -9.73 -0.57
C ILE A 209 -14.94 -8.88 -0.21
N SER A 210 -15.25 -8.73 1.09
CA SER A 210 -16.38 -7.92 1.54
C SER A 210 -16.19 -6.44 1.21
N ALA A 211 -14.96 -5.92 1.34
CA ALA A 211 -14.62 -4.56 0.95
C ALA A 211 -14.76 -4.35 -0.57
N ALA A 212 -14.24 -5.29 -1.38
CA ALA A 212 -14.37 -5.26 -2.83
C ALA A 212 -15.84 -5.30 -3.28
N LEU A 213 -16.67 -6.13 -2.63
CA LEU A 213 -18.10 -6.21 -2.90
C LEU A 213 -18.81 -4.90 -2.57
N SER A 214 -18.46 -4.25 -1.45
CA SER A 214 -19.01 -2.93 -1.09
C SER A 214 -18.68 -1.86 -2.13
N VAL A 215 -17.45 -1.86 -2.67
CA VAL A 215 -17.04 -0.95 -3.74
C VAL A 215 -17.81 -1.24 -5.03
N ALA A 216 -17.94 -2.52 -5.40
CA ALA A 216 -18.69 -2.92 -6.59
C ALA A 216 -20.18 -2.51 -6.52
N GLU A 217 -20.81 -2.65 -5.35
CA GLU A 217 -22.21 -2.23 -5.18
C GLU A 217 -22.37 -0.71 -5.28
N LYS A 218 -21.42 0.07 -4.73
CA LYS A 218 -21.41 1.54 -4.90
C LYS A 218 -21.27 1.93 -6.36
N GLU A 219 -20.40 1.25 -7.12
CA GLU A 219 -20.22 1.52 -8.55
C GLU A 219 -21.45 1.14 -9.37
N LYS A 220 -22.12 0.03 -9.03
CA LYS A 220 -23.40 -0.36 -9.63
C LYS A 220 -24.47 0.70 -9.41
N VAL A 221 -24.61 1.23 -8.19
CA VAL A 221 -25.55 2.33 -7.90
C VAL A 221 -25.21 3.59 -8.70
N ARG A 222 -23.92 3.94 -8.81
CA ARG A 222 -23.45 5.07 -9.64
C ARG A 222 -23.81 4.85 -11.11
N SER A 223 -23.56 3.66 -11.65
CA SER A 223 -23.90 3.29 -13.02
C SER A 223 -25.41 3.34 -13.29
N GLN A 224 -26.23 2.88 -12.34
CA GLN A 224 -27.69 3.00 -12.44
C GLN A 224 -28.16 4.45 -12.47
N LYS A 225 -27.55 5.33 -11.66
CA LYS A 225 -27.85 6.77 -11.69
C LYS A 225 -27.48 7.40 -13.03
N MET A 226 -26.30 7.13 -13.56
CA MET A 226 -25.89 7.62 -14.88
C MET A 226 -26.83 7.13 -15.99
N LEU A 227 -27.26 5.86 -15.95
CA LEU A 227 -28.26 5.34 -16.89
C LEU A 227 -29.61 6.05 -16.78
N ALA A 228 -30.05 6.41 -15.57
CA ALA A 228 -31.28 7.17 -15.36
C ALA A 228 -31.16 8.59 -15.93
N GLU A 229 -30.03 9.27 -15.71
CA GLU A 229 -29.73 10.59 -16.28
C GLU A 229 -29.71 10.54 -17.81
N LEU A 230 -29.06 9.54 -18.41
CA LEU A 230 -29.04 9.35 -19.86
C LEU A 230 -30.44 9.08 -20.43
N LYS A 231 -31.25 8.25 -19.76
CA LYS A 231 -32.64 8.02 -20.16
C LYS A 231 -33.46 9.30 -20.10
N SER A 232 -33.31 10.10 -19.06
CA SER A 232 -33.96 11.41 -18.95
C SER A 232 -33.51 12.36 -20.07
N GLY A 233 -32.22 12.43 -20.34
CA GLY A 233 -31.66 13.24 -21.42
C GLY A 233 -32.19 12.82 -22.79
N LEU A 234 -32.26 11.51 -23.06
CA LEU A 234 -32.87 10.96 -24.27
C LEU A 234 -34.34 11.38 -24.39
N THR A 235 -35.13 11.26 -23.32
CA THR A 235 -36.54 11.68 -23.35
C THR A 235 -36.70 13.17 -23.60
N CYS A 236 -35.85 14.03 -23.02
CA CYS A 236 -35.87 15.48 -23.30
C CYS A 236 -35.52 15.77 -24.76
N ALA A 237 -34.45 15.17 -25.29
CA ALA A 237 -34.04 15.35 -26.67
C ALA A 237 -35.10 14.85 -27.67
N SER A 238 -35.78 13.73 -27.38
CA SER A 238 -36.91 13.26 -28.17
C SER A 238 -38.07 14.26 -28.20
N ILE A 239 -38.41 14.84 -27.04
CA ILE A 239 -39.48 15.86 -26.94
C ILE A 239 -39.10 17.12 -27.74
N GLU A 240 -37.85 17.58 -27.64
CA GLU A 240 -37.35 18.73 -28.40
C GLU A 240 -37.35 18.47 -29.91
N LEU A 241 -36.98 17.27 -30.34
CA LEU A 241 -37.05 16.86 -31.75
C LEU A 241 -38.50 16.87 -32.24
N ASP A 242 -39.43 16.26 -31.49
CA ASP A 242 -40.85 16.24 -31.85
C ASP A 242 -41.44 17.67 -31.91
N GLN A 243 -41.02 18.56 -31.01
CA GLN A 243 -41.41 19.96 -31.04
C GLN A 243 -40.88 20.67 -32.28
N THR A 244 -39.60 20.46 -32.61
CA THR A 244 -38.98 21.04 -33.81
C THR A 244 -39.68 20.56 -35.08
N ILE A 245 -40.00 19.26 -35.17
CA ILE A 245 -40.77 18.70 -36.29
C ILE A 245 -42.13 19.40 -36.41
N ARG A 246 -42.86 19.58 -35.30
CA ARG A 246 -44.13 20.32 -35.31
C ARG A 246 -43.97 21.76 -35.78
N ASP A 247 -42.98 22.48 -35.25
CA ASP A 247 -42.74 23.89 -35.58
C ASP A 247 -42.37 24.04 -37.07
N THR A 248 -41.52 23.15 -37.59
CA THR A 248 -41.19 23.14 -39.03
C THR A 248 -42.41 22.83 -39.89
N GLY A 249 -43.31 21.94 -39.45
CA GLY A 249 -44.55 21.64 -40.15
C GLY A 249 -45.48 22.86 -40.25
N VAL A 250 -45.62 23.64 -39.17
CA VAL A 250 -46.40 24.89 -39.18
C VAL A 250 -45.82 25.89 -40.17
N VAL A 251 -44.51 26.11 -40.14
CA VAL A 251 -43.83 27.04 -41.07
C VAL A 251 -43.97 26.59 -42.52
N GLU A 252 -43.88 25.29 -42.80
CA GLU A 252 -44.13 24.76 -44.15
C GLU A 252 -45.55 25.02 -44.63
N ASP A 253 -46.55 24.84 -43.77
CA ASP A 253 -47.95 25.06 -44.11
C ASP A 253 -48.28 26.55 -44.31
N GLU A 254 -47.71 27.43 -43.49
CA GLU A 254 -47.76 28.89 -43.71
C GLU A 254 -47.14 29.27 -45.05
N ARG A 255 -45.96 28.73 -45.37
CA ARG A 255 -45.29 28.97 -46.65
C ARG A 255 -46.11 28.46 -47.83
N LYS A 256 -46.75 27.28 -47.72
CA LYS A 256 -47.65 26.74 -48.75
C LYS A 256 -48.86 27.65 -48.92
N HIS A 257 -49.44 28.15 -47.83
CA HIS A 257 -50.57 29.07 -47.86
C HIS A 257 -50.21 30.39 -48.56
N ASP A 258 -49.08 31.00 -48.18
CA ASP A 258 -48.57 32.21 -48.81
C ASP A 258 -48.30 32.01 -50.30
N LEU A 259 -47.68 30.89 -50.68
CA LEU A 259 -47.44 30.55 -52.07
C LEU A 259 -48.74 30.39 -52.86
N ALA A 260 -49.76 29.76 -52.28
CA ALA A 260 -51.08 29.64 -52.90
C ALA A 260 -51.75 31.02 -53.07
N MET A 261 -51.66 31.90 -52.06
CA MET A 261 -52.15 33.27 -52.14
C MET A 261 -51.43 34.06 -53.25
N LYS A 262 -50.10 33.97 -53.35
CA LYS A 262 -49.32 34.62 -54.41
C LYS A 262 -49.62 34.07 -55.79
N GLN A 263 -49.85 32.76 -55.92
CA GLN A 263 -50.31 32.17 -57.18
C GLN A 263 -51.68 32.72 -57.57
N GLN A 264 -52.63 32.81 -56.62
CA GLN A 264 -53.94 33.39 -56.85
C GLN A 264 -53.83 34.85 -57.31
N ASP A 265 -53.02 35.67 -56.64
CA ASP A 265 -52.75 37.07 -57.03
C ASP A 265 -52.17 37.15 -58.45
N ALA A 266 -51.22 36.28 -58.78
CA ALA A 266 -50.63 36.22 -60.11
C ALA A 266 -51.68 35.86 -61.19
N THR A 267 -52.59 34.91 -60.91
CA THR A 267 -53.69 34.59 -61.83
C THR A 267 -54.67 35.76 -61.99
N ASN A 268 -55.00 36.46 -60.90
CA ASN A 268 -55.87 37.64 -60.93
C ASN A 268 -55.23 38.78 -61.73
N ALA A 269 -53.93 39.04 -61.54
CA ALA A 269 -53.18 40.02 -62.32
C ALA A 269 -53.13 39.65 -63.80
N GLY A 270 -53.01 38.36 -64.13
CA GLY A 270 -53.14 37.84 -65.49
C GLY A 270 -54.49 38.20 -66.12
N LYS A 271 -55.60 37.90 -65.42
CA LYS A 271 -56.96 38.26 -65.86
C LYS A 271 -57.14 39.77 -66.04
N MET A 272 -56.58 40.59 -65.15
CA MET A 272 -56.63 42.07 -65.28
C MET A 272 -55.85 42.57 -66.50
N LYS A 273 -54.70 41.97 -66.82
CA LYS A 273 -53.95 42.28 -68.04
C LYS A 273 -54.75 41.92 -69.30
N GLU A 274 -55.41 40.76 -69.31
CA GLU A 274 -56.28 40.33 -70.40
C GLU A 274 -57.48 41.28 -70.57
N TRP A 275 -58.14 41.64 -69.46
CA TRP A 275 -59.24 42.61 -69.47
C TRP A 275 -58.81 43.98 -70.00
N ASN A 276 -57.66 44.49 -69.56
CA ASN A 276 -57.08 45.73 -70.07
C ASN A 276 -56.78 45.65 -71.57
N LYS A 277 -56.21 44.52 -72.04
CA LYS A 277 -55.96 44.27 -73.46
C LYS A 277 -57.26 44.25 -74.26
N ALA A 278 -58.31 43.60 -73.76
CA ALA A 278 -59.62 43.57 -74.38
C ALA A 278 -60.25 44.97 -74.46
N ARG A 279 -60.17 45.76 -73.38
CA ARG A 279 -60.65 47.14 -73.34
C ARG A 279 -59.87 48.06 -74.30
N LEU A 280 -58.54 47.94 -74.35
CA LEU A 280 -57.69 48.65 -75.31
C LEU A 280 -58.04 48.25 -76.75
N SER A 281 -58.23 46.96 -77.02
CA SER A 281 -58.67 46.48 -78.34
C SER A 281 -60.04 47.05 -78.72
N SER A 282 -61.00 47.07 -77.80
CA SER A 282 -62.34 47.64 -78.01
C SER A 282 -62.30 49.15 -78.27
N THR A 283 -61.53 49.90 -77.49
CA THR A 283 -61.33 51.35 -77.71
C THR A 283 -60.60 51.63 -79.02
N LEU A 284 -59.59 50.85 -79.39
CA LEU A 284 -58.94 50.93 -80.69
C LEU A 284 -59.91 50.61 -81.83
N ALA A 285 -60.74 49.57 -81.70
CA ALA A 285 -61.76 49.23 -82.69
C ALA A 285 -62.83 50.33 -82.83
N MET A 286 -63.28 50.92 -81.72
CA MET A 286 -64.20 52.06 -81.72
C MET A 286 -63.57 53.30 -82.38
N ASN A 287 -62.31 53.62 -82.04
CA ASN A 287 -61.57 54.71 -82.67
C ASN A 287 -61.32 54.46 -84.16
N ALA A 288 -61.06 53.22 -84.58
CA ALA A 288 -60.96 52.85 -85.99
C ALA A 288 -62.28 53.08 -86.72
N SER A 289 -63.42 52.67 -86.12
CA SER A 289 -64.76 52.94 -86.66
C SER A 289 -65.07 54.45 -86.75
N LEU A 290 -64.71 55.23 -85.73
CA LEU A 290 -64.82 56.70 -85.77
C LEU A 290 -63.87 57.34 -86.80
N ALA A 291 -62.68 56.77 -86.99
CA ALA A 291 -61.73 57.23 -88.00
C ALA A 291 -62.24 56.99 -89.43
N ASP A 292 -62.98 55.91 -89.67
CA ASP A 292 -63.65 55.62 -90.94
C ASP A 292 -64.83 56.58 -91.20
N ALA A 293 -65.61 56.97 -90.19
CA ALA A 293 -66.64 58.00 -90.33
C ALA A 293 -66.07 59.37 -90.75
N ASN A 294 -64.83 59.68 -90.33
CA ASN A 294 -64.11 60.90 -90.67
C ASN A 294 -63.16 60.76 -91.87
N ARG A 295 -63.12 59.61 -92.56
CA ARG A 295 -62.25 59.39 -93.72
C ARG A 295 -62.73 60.17 -94.94
N CYS A 296 -64.03 60.17 -95.21
CA CYS A 296 -64.65 60.92 -96.31
C CYS A 296 -64.51 62.45 -96.13
N GLU A 297 -64.64 62.96 -94.90
CA GLU A 297 -64.46 64.39 -94.57
C GLU A 297 -62.98 64.81 -94.69
N ARG A 298 -62.04 63.96 -94.23
CA ARG A 298 -60.60 64.18 -94.43
C ARG A 298 -60.20 64.15 -95.90
N ASP A 299 -60.70 63.22 -96.71
CA ASP A 299 -60.38 63.14 -98.14
C ASP A 299 -60.96 64.32 -98.94
N ARG A 300 -62.07 64.91 -98.46
CA ARG A 300 -62.64 66.16 -98.99
C ARG A 300 -61.77 67.36 -98.62
N LEU A 301 -61.42 67.52 -97.34
CA LEU A 301 -60.56 68.58 -96.83
C LEU A 301 -59.14 68.50 -97.40
N GLN A 302 -58.61 67.30 -97.64
CA GLN A 302 -57.28 67.10 -98.22
C GLN A 302 -57.23 67.51 -99.70
N ARG A 303 -58.34 67.41 -100.45
CA ARG A 303 -58.47 68.01 -101.79
C ARG A 303 -58.48 69.53 -101.73
N THR A 304 -59.24 70.13 -100.82
CA THR A 304 -59.29 71.60 -100.63
C THR A 304 -57.96 72.16 -100.11
N ILE A 305 -57.23 71.40 -99.29
CA ILE A 305 -55.88 71.74 -98.81
C ILE A 305 -54.86 71.63 -99.95
N ARG A 306 -54.95 70.64 -100.85
CA ARG A 306 -54.06 70.56 -102.02
C ARG A 306 -54.25 71.73 -102.98
N GLU A 307 -55.48 72.19 -103.20
CA GLU A 307 -55.81 73.40 -103.99
C GLU A 307 -55.35 74.71 -103.33
N ARG A 308 -55.48 74.82 -102.00
CA ARG A 308 -54.92 75.97 -101.28
C ARG A 308 -53.39 75.91 -101.13
N GLN A 309 -52.80 74.72 -101.13
CA GLN A 309 -51.33 74.52 -101.08
C GLN A 309 -50.66 74.88 -102.40
N THR A 310 -51.30 74.69 -103.56
CA THR A 310 -50.79 75.21 -104.83
C THR A 310 -50.82 76.74 -104.85
N GLN A 311 -51.91 77.36 -104.39
CA GLN A 311 -52.04 78.83 -104.30
C GLN A 311 -51.10 79.47 -103.24
N LEU A 312 -50.85 78.80 -102.12
CA LEU A 312 -49.90 79.25 -101.09
C LEU A 312 -48.43 78.95 -101.45
N LYS A 313 -48.13 77.96 -102.31
CA LYS A 313 -46.77 77.67 -102.81
C LYS A 313 -46.27 78.67 -103.85
N ASP A 314 -47.17 79.39 -104.52
CA ASP A 314 -46.81 80.48 -105.42
C ASP A 314 -46.55 81.79 -104.65
N LEU A 315 -47.32 82.08 -103.58
CA LEU A 315 -47.13 83.28 -102.75
C LEU A 315 -46.03 83.17 -101.66
N ARG A 316 -45.82 81.99 -101.05
CA ARG A 316 -44.76 81.77 -100.03
C ARG A 316 -43.35 81.65 -100.61
N ARG A 317 -43.22 81.43 -101.92
CA ARG A 317 -41.90 81.35 -102.59
C ARG A 317 -41.19 82.69 -102.69
N VAL A 318 -41.93 83.80 -102.75
CA VAL A 318 -41.33 85.14 -102.97
C VAL A 318 -41.12 85.91 -101.66
N MET A 319 -41.89 85.62 -100.61
CA MET A 319 -41.83 86.41 -99.36
C MET A 319 -41.13 85.67 -98.20
N CYS A 320 -40.94 84.35 -98.27
CA CYS A 320 -40.14 83.60 -97.31
C CYS A 320 -38.62 83.73 -97.52
N GLU A 321 -38.12 84.18 -98.67
CA GLU A 321 -36.66 84.09 -98.87
C GLU A 321 -35.88 85.23 -98.21
N ASN A 322 -36.43 86.45 -98.11
CA ASN A 322 -35.64 87.62 -97.72
C ASN A 322 -35.94 88.22 -96.33
N ALA A 323 -37.17 88.23 -95.84
CA ALA A 323 -37.48 88.96 -94.59
C ALA A 323 -37.31 88.11 -93.32
N VAL A 324 -37.55 86.80 -93.40
CA VAL A 324 -37.56 85.92 -92.22
C VAL A 324 -36.15 85.51 -91.77
N LYS A 325 -35.17 85.46 -92.67
CA LYS A 325 -33.78 85.10 -92.28
C LYS A 325 -33.06 86.21 -91.52
N LEU A 326 -33.37 87.47 -91.80
CA LEU A 326 -32.68 88.62 -91.21
C LEU A 326 -33.22 88.95 -89.81
N MET A 327 -34.55 88.98 -89.64
CA MET A 327 -35.18 89.25 -88.35
C MET A 327 -34.95 88.13 -87.32
N SER A 328 -34.91 86.87 -87.75
CA SER A 328 -34.65 85.73 -86.85
C SER A 328 -33.23 85.75 -86.26
N LEU A 329 -32.22 86.25 -86.98
CA LEU A 329 -30.84 86.29 -86.48
C LEU A 329 -30.60 87.45 -85.50
N GLU A 330 -31.21 88.60 -85.73
CA GLU A 330 -31.11 89.76 -84.82
C GLU A 330 -31.87 89.53 -83.50
N GLU A 331 -33.05 88.91 -83.55
CA GLU A 331 -33.85 88.59 -82.35
C GLU A 331 -33.17 87.52 -81.48
N SER A 332 -32.53 86.53 -82.10
CA SER A 332 -31.74 85.49 -81.40
C SER A 332 -30.51 86.08 -80.68
N PHE A 333 -29.87 87.10 -81.27
CA PHE A 333 -28.68 87.73 -80.71
C PHE A 333 -29.02 88.64 -79.51
N ALA A 334 -30.14 89.37 -79.60
CA ALA A 334 -30.63 90.20 -78.51
C ALA A 334 -31.09 89.38 -77.28
N HIS A 335 -31.74 88.23 -77.51
CA HIS A 335 -32.22 87.38 -76.42
C HIS A 335 -31.06 86.73 -75.62
N ILE A 336 -29.96 86.39 -76.29
CA ILE A 336 -28.76 85.83 -75.66
C ILE A 336 -28.01 86.90 -74.84
N GLN A 337 -27.94 88.15 -75.33
CA GLN A 337 -27.34 89.27 -74.58
C GLN A 337 -28.09 89.57 -73.28
N GLN A 338 -29.42 89.54 -73.31
CA GLN A 338 -30.27 89.86 -72.15
C GLN A 338 -30.29 88.75 -71.09
N GLY A 339 -30.16 87.49 -71.49
CA GLY A 339 -30.16 86.34 -70.57
C GLY A 339 -28.82 86.03 -69.90
N THR A 340 -27.68 86.44 -70.49
CA THR A 340 -26.33 86.07 -69.98
C THR A 340 -25.49 87.22 -69.43
N GLY A 341 -25.86 88.48 -69.72
CA GLY A 341 -25.21 89.68 -69.18
C GLY A 341 -23.77 89.89 -69.65
N VAL A 342 -23.43 89.41 -70.86
CA VAL A 342 -22.07 89.46 -71.39
C VAL A 342 -22.00 90.25 -72.70
N ASN A 343 -21.13 91.25 -72.75
CA ASN A 343 -21.12 92.28 -73.81
C ASN A 343 -20.36 91.86 -75.08
N SER A 344 -19.86 90.63 -75.16
CA SER A 344 -19.10 90.10 -76.31
C SER A 344 -19.13 88.57 -76.36
N ILE A 345 -19.19 88.02 -77.58
CA ILE A 345 -19.13 86.57 -77.85
C ILE A 345 -17.89 85.93 -77.22
N ALA A 346 -16.76 86.64 -77.18
CA ALA A 346 -15.52 86.16 -76.58
C ALA A 346 -15.66 85.90 -75.06
N ALA A 347 -16.39 86.78 -74.36
CA ALA A 347 -16.62 86.64 -72.92
C ALA A 347 -17.71 85.58 -72.62
N MET A 348 -18.67 85.36 -73.52
CA MET A 348 -19.63 84.26 -73.43
C MET A 348 -18.94 82.90 -73.55
N VAL A 349 -18.01 82.76 -74.51
CA VAL A 349 -17.19 81.55 -74.66
C VAL A 349 -16.29 81.33 -73.44
N SER A 350 -15.72 82.38 -72.85
CA SER A 350 -14.94 82.27 -71.62
C SER A 350 -15.77 81.82 -70.41
N LYS A 351 -17.01 82.31 -70.28
CA LYS A 351 -17.93 81.92 -69.19
C LYS A 351 -18.40 80.47 -69.36
N MET A 352 -18.70 80.06 -70.60
CA MET A 352 -19.00 78.66 -70.95
C MET A 352 -17.82 77.73 -70.64
N LYS A 353 -16.58 78.12 -70.99
CA LYS A 353 -15.38 77.35 -70.62
C LYS A 353 -15.20 77.24 -69.09
N SER A 354 -15.39 78.32 -68.35
CA SER A 354 -15.28 78.25 -66.87
C SER A 354 -16.39 77.39 -66.24
N HIS A 355 -17.58 77.38 -66.82
CA HIS A 355 -18.69 76.52 -66.40
C HIS A 355 -18.41 75.05 -66.73
N GLU A 356 -17.86 74.76 -67.91
CA GLU A 356 -17.43 73.42 -68.32
C GLU A 356 -16.34 72.90 -67.38
N GLU A 357 -15.34 73.73 -67.05
CA GLU A 357 -14.28 73.38 -66.10
C GLU A 357 -14.82 73.14 -64.69
N HIS A 358 -15.76 73.96 -64.21
CA HIS A 358 -16.44 73.73 -62.94
C HIS A 358 -17.31 72.47 -62.96
N HIS A 359 -18.01 72.20 -64.05
CA HIS A 359 -18.82 71.00 -64.22
C HIS A 359 -17.97 69.73 -64.22
N MET A 360 -16.83 69.74 -64.92
CA MET A 360 -15.87 68.63 -64.91
C MET A 360 -15.26 68.40 -63.52
N ARG A 361 -14.96 69.48 -62.77
CA ARG A 361 -14.51 69.37 -61.37
C ARG A 361 -15.57 68.73 -60.46
N LEU A 362 -16.84 69.15 -60.60
CA LEU A 362 -17.96 68.57 -59.84
C LEU A 362 -18.22 67.10 -60.21
N ILE A 363 -18.06 66.71 -61.48
CA ILE A 363 -18.15 65.31 -61.90
C ILE A 363 -17.03 64.48 -61.27
N GLN A 364 -15.81 65.00 -61.23
CA GLN A 364 -14.68 64.31 -60.62
C GLN A 364 -14.87 64.16 -59.10
N GLU A 365 -15.29 65.22 -58.40
CA GLU A 365 -15.60 65.17 -56.97
C GLU A 365 -16.75 64.21 -56.64
N LYS A 366 -17.79 64.20 -57.49
CA LYS A 366 -18.89 63.23 -57.39
C LYS A 366 -18.38 61.80 -57.55
N LYS A 367 -17.52 61.54 -58.53
CA LYS A 367 -16.93 60.21 -58.76
C LYS A 367 -16.08 59.76 -57.57
N ASP A 368 -15.24 60.64 -57.03
CA ASP A 368 -14.43 60.36 -55.84
C ASP A 368 -15.31 60.11 -54.61
N ALA A 369 -16.41 60.86 -54.42
CA ALA A 369 -17.36 60.65 -53.35
C ALA A 369 -18.11 59.31 -53.49
N GLU A 370 -18.51 58.93 -54.70
CA GLU A 370 -19.13 57.64 -54.99
C GLU A 370 -18.15 56.47 -54.76
N GLU A 371 -16.87 56.66 -55.07
CA GLU A 371 -15.83 55.67 -54.82
C GLU A 371 -15.55 55.50 -53.32
N ARG A 372 -15.49 56.59 -52.55
CA ARG A 372 -15.42 56.52 -51.07
C ARG A 372 -16.65 55.86 -50.47
N LEU A 373 -17.84 56.14 -50.98
CA LEU A 373 -19.07 55.49 -50.53
C LEU A 373 -19.05 53.99 -50.87
N ARG A 374 -18.53 53.61 -52.04
CA ARG A 374 -18.39 52.21 -52.44
C ARG A 374 -17.39 51.48 -51.54
N ALA A 375 -16.24 52.09 -51.25
CA ALA A 375 -15.23 51.56 -50.33
C ALA A 375 -15.79 51.40 -48.89
N ALA A 376 -16.56 52.39 -48.41
CA ALA A 376 -17.22 52.31 -47.11
C ALA A 376 -18.30 51.22 -47.08
N LYS A 377 -19.07 51.03 -48.17
CA LYS A 377 -20.05 49.94 -48.27
C LYS A 377 -19.39 48.56 -48.33
N THR A 378 -18.27 48.41 -49.03
CA THR A 378 -17.51 47.16 -49.03
C THR A 378 -16.88 46.89 -47.68
N SER A 379 -16.35 47.91 -46.99
CA SER A 379 -15.86 47.78 -45.61
C SER A 379 -16.99 47.35 -44.67
N LEU A 380 -18.15 48.02 -44.72
CA LEU A 380 -19.32 47.66 -43.92
C LEU A 380 -19.83 46.25 -44.24
N SER A 381 -19.81 45.83 -45.51
CA SER A 381 -20.18 44.47 -45.91
C SER A 381 -19.18 43.44 -45.38
N ASN A 382 -17.88 43.73 -45.44
CA ASN A 382 -16.84 42.86 -44.88
C ASN A 382 -16.95 42.78 -43.36
N ASP A 383 -17.17 43.91 -42.67
CA ASP A 383 -17.38 43.97 -41.22
C ASP A 383 -18.67 43.25 -40.83
N GLN A 384 -19.72 43.32 -41.65
CA GLN A 384 -20.97 42.59 -41.45
C GLN A 384 -20.79 41.09 -41.70
N GLU A 385 -20.04 40.69 -42.73
CA GLU A 385 -19.67 39.29 -42.96
C GLU A 385 -18.75 38.75 -41.86
N GLU A 386 -17.85 39.58 -41.33
CA GLU A 386 -16.98 39.24 -40.20
C GLU A 386 -17.80 39.15 -38.90
N LEU A 387 -18.76 40.05 -38.71
CA LEU A 387 -19.71 40.02 -37.60
C LEU A 387 -20.69 38.84 -37.72
N ASP A 388 -21.11 38.46 -38.91
CA ASP A 388 -21.95 37.29 -39.16
C ASP A 388 -21.13 35.99 -39.08
N ARG A 389 -19.85 36.01 -39.46
CA ARG A 389 -18.87 34.96 -39.11
C ARG A 389 -18.65 34.86 -37.61
N LEU A 390 -18.55 35.98 -36.89
CA LEU A 390 -18.43 36.01 -35.44
C LEU A 390 -19.74 35.60 -34.77
N LYS A 391 -20.91 35.87 -35.34
CA LYS A 391 -22.20 35.34 -34.85
C LYS A 391 -22.33 33.85 -35.09
N THR A 392 -21.96 33.36 -36.27
CA THR A 392 -21.96 31.92 -36.61
C THR A 392 -20.83 31.15 -35.93
N LYS A 393 -19.74 31.81 -35.51
CA LYS A 393 -18.64 31.24 -34.71
C LYS A 393 -18.64 31.61 -33.22
N GLY A 394 -19.56 32.45 -32.74
CA GLY A 394 -19.39 32.98 -31.38
C GLY A 394 -20.19 34.22 -31.00
N ILE A 395 -21.51 34.20 -31.15
CA ILE A 395 -22.43 34.81 -30.18
C ILE A 395 -23.33 33.68 -29.65
N GLY A 396 -22.67 32.77 -28.95
CA GLY A 396 -23.25 31.67 -28.17
C GLY A 396 -22.38 31.49 -26.94
N THR A 397 -22.48 32.43 -26.00
CA THR A 397 -21.63 32.52 -24.80
C THR A 397 -21.96 31.45 -23.77
N THR A 398 -21.72 30.19 -24.12
CA THR A 398 -21.67 29.07 -23.17
C THR A 398 -20.55 28.09 -23.48
N GLU A 399 -20.13 27.88 -24.73
CA GLU A 399 -19.16 26.81 -25.05
C GLU A 399 -17.71 27.19 -24.81
N LEU A 400 -17.25 28.39 -25.21
CA LEU A 400 -15.88 28.83 -24.95
C LEU A 400 -15.65 29.09 -23.44
N SER A 401 -16.67 29.63 -22.76
CA SER A 401 -16.67 29.75 -21.30
C SER A 401 -16.70 28.39 -20.62
N ARG A 402 -17.40 27.40 -21.19
CA ARG A 402 -17.48 26.04 -20.65
C ARG A 402 -16.19 25.25 -20.87
N GLU A 403 -15.53 25.36 -22.01
CA GLU A 403 -14.25 24.71 -22.27
C GLU A 403 -13.14 25.30 -21.37
N VAL A 404 -13.11 26.63 -21.20
CA VAL A 404 -12.21 27.28 -20.24
C VAL A 404 -12.57 26.90 -18.79
N LEU A 405 -13.85 26.87 -18.43
CA LEU A 405 -14.29 26.41 -17.10
C LEU A 405 -14.01 24.93 -16.85
N ASP A 406 -14.17 24.07 -17.84
CA ASP A 406 -13.92 22.64 -17.74
C ASP A 406 -12.41 22.37 -17.74
N GLY A 407 -11.61 23.18 -18.44
CA GLY A 407 -10.15 23.23 -18.32
C GLY A 407 -9.69 23.67 -16.93
N ILE A 408 -10.28 24.73 -16.37
CA ILE A 408 -10.01 25.18 -14.99
C ILE A 408 -10.46 24.12 -13.98
N LYS A 409 -11.63 23.49 -14.15
CA LYS A 409 -12.09 22.39 -13.28
C LYS A 409 -11.19 21.17 -13.39
N GLY A 410 -10.72 20.84 -14.60
CA GLY A 410 -9.77 19.77 -14.85
C GLY A 410 -8.44 20.04 -14.15
N SER A 411 -7.93 21.27 -14.27
CA SER A 411 -6.71 21.72 -13.56
C SER A 411 -6.89 21.67 -12.04
N ILE A 412 -8.02 22.15 -11.49
CA ILE A 412 -8.34 22.04 -10.06
C ILE A 412 -8.42 20.58 -9.61
N ALA A 413 -9.02 19.71 -10.42
CA ALA A 413 -9.11 18.29 -10.09
C ALA A 413 -7.74 17.60 -10.12
N SER A 414 -6.89 17.94 -11.09
CA SER A 414 -5.51 17.46 -11.19
C SER A 414 -4.69 17.93 -9.99
N GLU A 415 -4.71 19.22 -9.69
CA GLU A 415 -3.96 19.81 -8.56
C GLU A 415 -4.42 19.24 -7.21
N LYS A 416 -5.72 18.95 -7.07
CA LYS A 416 -6.28 18.31 -5.88
C LYS A 416 -5.84 16.85 -5.76
N ALA A 417 -5.66 16.14 -6.87
CA ALA A 417 -5.13 14.79 -6.88
C ALA A 417 -3.64 14.79 -6.53
N GLU A 418 -2.85 15.68 -7.14
CA GLU A 418 -1.44 15.88 -6.80
C GLU A 418 -1.25 16.30 -5.35
N GLY A 419 -2.07 17.22 -4.84
CA GLY A 419 -2.07 17.63 -3.44
C GLY A 419 -2.37 16.48 -2.47
N LYS A 420 -3.22 15.52 -2.84
CA LYS A 420 -3.45 14.30 -2.02
C LYS A 420 -2.22 13.39 -2.01
N ILE A 421 -1.55 13.24 -3.16
CA ILE A 421 -0.31 12.45 -3.27
C ILE A 421 0.80 13.12 -2.46
N ALA A 422 0.98 14.44 -2.58
CA ALA A 422 1.94 15.23 -1.80
C ALA A 422 1.66 15.14 -0.30
N LYS A 423 0.38 15.22 0.12
CA LYS A 423 -0.01 15.06 1.52
C LYS A 423 0.31 13.66 2.05
N SER A 424 -0.07 12.60 1.33
CA SER A 424 0.20 11.22 1.73
C SER A 424 1.69 10.91 1.78
N THR A 425 2.47 11.45 0.83
CA THR A 425 3.93 11.31 0.85
C THR A 425 4.56 12.05 2.03
N ASN A 426 4.08 13.26 2.38
CA ASN A 426 4.51 13.96 3.59
C ASN A 426 4.15 13.20 4.87
N GLU A 427 2.94 12.69 5.02
CA GLU A 427 2.54 11.88 6.20
C GLU A 427 3.45 10.64 6.35
N ARG A 428 3.82 10.01 5.23
CA ARG A 428 4.77 8.88 5.22
C ARG A 428 6.18 9.32 5.60
N LEU A 429 6.65 10.46 5.09
CA LEU A 429 7.97 11.01 5.42
C LEU A 429 8.05 11.43 6.89
N GLU A 430 7.01 12.05 7.45
CA GLU A 430 6.91 12.38 8.86
C GLU A 430 6.98 11.12 9.73
N SER A 431 6.24 10.08 9.36
CA SER A 431 6.29 8.78 10.06
C SER A 431 7.70 8.17 10.02
N LEU A 432 8.38 8.24 8.87
CA LEU A 432 9.76 7.79 8.72
C LEU A 432 10.73 8.62 9.57
N LEU A 433 10.58 9.94 9.61
CA LEU A 433 11.41 10.84 10.43
C LEU A 433 11.23 10.57 11.93
N VAL A 434 10.00 10.35 12.38
CA VAL A 434 9.70 9.96 13.76
C VAL A 434 10.35 8.61 14.07
N GLY A 435 10.23 7.63 13.17
CA GLY A 435 10.86 6.31 13.30
C GLY A 435 12.39 6.39 13.36
N LEU A 436 13.01 7.17 12.48
CA LEU A 436 14.46 7.42 12.49
C LEU A 436 14.91 8.09 13.79
N ARG A 437 14.17 9.08 14.28
CA ARG A 437 14.46 9.74 15.55
C ARG A 437 14.40 8.76 16.72
N GLN A 438 13.31 7.99 16.84
CA GLN A 438 13.15 6.97 17.88
C GLN A 438 14.22 5.88 17.81
N GLY A 439 14.52 5.39 16.60
CA GLY A 439 15.58 4.41 16.36
C GLY A 439 16.95 4.95 16.73
N GLY A 440 17.27 6.18 16.31
CA GLY A 440 18.51 6.89 16.66
C GLY A 440 18.68 7.07 18.17
N ILE A 441 17.61 7.44 18.89
CA ILE A 441 17.62 7.54 20.36
C ILE A 441 17.85 6.17 21.00
N GLY A 442 17.16 5.14 20.53
CA GLY A 442 17.32 3.78 21.05
C GLY A 442 18.73 3.26 20.86
N LEU A 443 19.33 3.53 19.69
CA LEU A 443 20.71 3.17 19.37
C LEU A 443 21.70 3.98 20.23
N TYR A 444 21.52 5.29 20.33
CA TYR A 444 22.29 6.19 21.18
C TYR A 444 22.30 5.71 22.64
N ASN A 445 21.14 5.45 23.24
CA ASN A 445 21.04 5.01 24.63
C ASN A 445 21.70 3.64 24.89
N ARG A 446 21.66 2.73 23.91
CA ARG A 446 22.34 1.42 24.03
C ARG A 446 23.85 1.53 23.89
N LEU A 447 24.33 2.46 23.07
CA LEU A 447 25.75 2.64 22.80
C LEU A 447 26.44 3.61 23.77
N LEU A 448 25.66 4.47 24.44
CA LEU A 448 26.16 5.45 25.41
C LEU A 448 27.07 4.85 26.50
N PRO A 449 26.80 3.66 27.09
CA PRO A 449 27.69 3.06 28.09
C PRO A 449 29.09 2.69 27.56
N PHE A 450 29.23 2.49 26.24
CA PHE A 450 30.49 2.14 25.61
C PHE A 450 31.30 3.36 25.16
N HIS A 451 30.70 4.55 25.22
CA HIS A 451 31.31 5.80 24.78
C HIS A 451 32.63 6.09 25.50
N SER A 452 32.62 6.04 26.84
CA SER A 452 33.78 6.34 27.68
C SER A 452 34.96 5.40 27.48
N THR A 453 34.72 4.25 26.84
CA THR A 453 35.72 3.20 26.64
C THR A 453 36.28 3.21 25.21
N LEU A 454 35.50 3.67 24.22
CA LEU A 454 35.79 3.50 22.79
C LEU A 454 36.02 4.81 22.01
N LEU A 455 35.59 5.95 22.56
CA LEU A 455 35.72 7.25 21.90
C LEU A 455 36.30 8.30 22.87
N ASP A 456 37.21 9.11 22.36
CA ASP A 456 37.71 10.31 23.05
C ASP A 456 36.81 11.51 22.70
N GLY A 457 36.15 12.09 23.69
CA GLY A 457 35.28 13.26 23.54
C GLY A 457 34.09 13.26 24.50
N ASP A 458 33.28 14.32 24.47
CA ASP A 458 31.99 14.38 25.18
C ASP A 458 30.87 13.77 24.31
N ALA A 459 29.94 13.04 24.96
CA ALA A 459 28.77 12.51 24.27
C ALA A 459 27.83 13.66 23.86
N PRO A 460 27.20 13.59 22.67
CA PRO A 460 26.22 14.58 22.22
C PRO A 460 25.12 14.84 23.25
N LYS A 461 24.93 16.10 23.65
CA LYS A 461 23.88 16.48 24.60
C LYS A 461 22.57 16.63 23.86
N LEU A 462 21.65 15.69 24.07
CA LEU A 462 20.33 15.73 23.45
C LEU A 462 19.51 16.93 23.96
N GLY A 463 18.95 17.71 23.03
CA GLY A 463 17.99 18.77 23.34
C GLY A 463 16.73 18.22 24.01
N LYS A 464 16.08 19.03 24.87
CA LYS A 464 14.81 18.64 25.52
C LYS A 464 13.72 18.44 24.45
N MET A 465 13.18 17.22 24.40
CA MET A 465 12.30 16.72 23.33
C MET A 465 11.04 17.55 23.04
N GLU A 466 10.52 18.27 24.04
CA GLU A 466 9.20 18.89 23.95
C GLU A 466 9.19 20.24 23.20
N PHE A 467 10.35 20.82 22.87
CA PHE A 467 10.43 22.18 22.29
C PHE A 467 11.36 22.32 21.07
N THR A 468 11.88 21.22 20.52
CA THR A 468 12.78 21.28 19.35
C THR A 468 11.99 21.47 18.06
N ASN A 469 12.25 22.56 17.33
CA ASN A 469 11.78 22.77 15.95
C ASN A 469 12.21 21.58 15.06
N ALA A 470 11.46 21.26 14.00
CA ALA A 470 11.69 20.13 13.10
C ALA A 470 13.14 20.08 12.55
N ILE A 471 13.72 21.25 12.25
CA ILE A 471 15.11 21.36 11.78
C ILE A 471 16.10 20.92 12.87
N GLN A 472 15.87 21.33 14.12
CA GLN A 472 16.71 20.93 15.24
C GLN A 472 16.56 19.44 15.56
N ALA A 473 15.33 18.91 15.50
CA ALA A 473 15.08 17.49 15.68
C ALA A 473 15.78 16.62 14.62
N ALA A 474 15.84 17.09 13.37
CA ALA A 474 16.59 16.43 12.31
C ALA A 474 18.12 16.49 12.57
N SER A 475 18.63 17.65 12.98
CA SER A 475 20.05 17.82 13.36
C SER A 475 20.45 16.88 14.51
N ASP A 476 19.66 16.85 15.59
CA ASP A 476 19.90 15.97 16.73
C ASP A 476 19.85 14.48 16.33
N THR A 477 18.95 14.12 15.42
CA THR A 477 18.84 12.74 14.90
C THR A 477 20.08 12.35 14.09
N MET A 478 20.58 13.26 13.24
CA MET A 478 21.82 13.04 12.51
C MET A 478 23.02 12.90 13.45
N GLU A 479 23.13 13.76 14.47
CA GLU A 479 24.21 13.66 15.47
C GLU A 479 24.17 12.34 16.26
N MET A 480 22.98 11.85 16.63
CA MET A 480 22.81 10.54 17.26
C MET A 480 23.27 9.39 16.37
N ILE A 481 22.90 9.41 15.10
CA ILE A 481 23.27 8.37 14.14
C ILE A 481 24.79 8.41 13.89
N SER A 482 25.38 9.58 13.67
CA SER A 482 26.83 9.72 13.50
C SER A 482 27.61 9.32 14.76
N PHE A 483 27.07 9.58 15.95
CA PHE A 483 27.66 9.08 17.20
C PHE A 483 27.63 7.54 17.27
N ALA A 484 26.48 6.95 16.98
CA ALA A 484 26.34 5.51 17.00
C ALA A 484 27.23 4.81 15.94
N GLU A 485 27.33 5.40 14.75
CA GLU A 485 28.23 4.95 13.68
C GLU A 485 29.68 4.93 14.13
N ARG A 486 30.16 5.99 14.82
CA ARG A 486 31.53 6.04 15.35
C ARG A 486 31.81 4.95 16.38
N ILE A 487 30.87 4.72 17.33
CA ILE A 487 31.03 3.67 18.35
C ILE A 487 31.02 2.29 17.71
N LEU A 488 30.04 2.00 16.85
CA LEU A 488 29.94 0.72 16.16
C LEU A 488 31.16 0.47 15.27
N GLY A 489 31.64 1.50 14.56
CA GLY A 489 32.86 1.43 13.75
C GLY A 489 34.08 1.05 14.58
N LYS A 490 34.25 1.64 15.78
CA LYS A 490 35.33 1.28 16.71
C LYS A 490 35.18 -0.15 17.26
N MET A 491 33.96 -0.54 17.65
CA MET A 491 33.69 -1.93 18.08
C MET A 491 34.02 -2.94 16.97
N LEU A 492 33.67 -2.64 15.72
CA LEU A 492 33.97 -3.49 14.56
C LEU A 492 35.48 -3.62 14.31
N ILE A 493 36.24 -2.53 14.50
CA ILE A 493 37.70 -2.53 14.41
C ILE A 493 38.31 -3.40 15.53
N GLU A 494 37.83 -3.27 16.77
CA GLU A 494 38.35 -4.03 17.92
C GLU A 494 38.00 -5.53 17.88
N ILE A 495 36.85 -5.91 17.31
CA ILE A 495 36.44 -7.31 17.15
C ILE A 495 37.21 -8.01 16.00
N GLY A 496 37.95 -7.26 15.16
CA GLY A 496 38.91 -7.82 14.23
C GLY A 496 38.33 -8.49 12.96
N GLY A 497 37.11 -8.15 12.56
CA GLY A 497 36.38 -8.89 11.52
C GLY A 497 36.22 -8.25 10.13
N ILE A 498 36.22 -6.92 9.98
CA ILE A 498 35.88 -6.27 8.70
C ILE A 498 36.69 -4.99 8.52
N HIS A 499 37.52 -4.93 7.47
CA HIS A 499 38.13 -3.68 7.01
C HIS A 499 37.03 -2.83 6.36
N ILE A 500 36.72 -1.69 6.98
CA ILE A 500 35.82 -0.68 6.42
C ILE A 500 36.45 -0.15 5.13
N ILE A 501 35.77 -0.31 4.00
CA ILE A 501 36.10 0.39 2.76
C ILE A 501 35.82 1.87 3.01
N GLU A 502 36.88 2.67 3.16
CA GLU A 502 36.79 4.13 3.14
C GLU A 502 36.23 4.56 1.77
N SER A 503 34.93 4.84 1.72
CA SER A 503 34.37 5.69 0.67
C SER A 503 34.82 7.13 0.95
N LYS A 504 36.03 7.48 0.51
CA LYS A 504 36.44 8.87 0.29
C LYS A 504 35.55 9.48 -0.78
N ALA A 505 34.39 10.00 -0.39
CA ALA A 505 33.72 11.02 -1.15
C ALA A 505 34.54 12.31 -0.97
N SER A 506 35.34 12.60 -2.00
CA SER A 506 36.06 13.85 -2.20
C SER A 506 35.16 15.03 -1.90
N ARG A 507 35.39 15.69 -0.77
CA ARG A 507 34.95 17.07 -0.54
C ARG A 507 35.84 17.95 -1.41
N GLU A 508 35.47 18.09 -2.68
CA GLU A 508 35.97 19.21 -3.48
C GLU A 508 35.43 20.48 -2.84
N LYS A 509 36.36 21.34 -2.44
CA LYS A 509 36.11 22.73 -2.11
C LYS A 509 35.66 23.42 -3.40
N GLU A 510 34.41 23.82 -3.47
CA GLU A 510 34.05 25.00 -4.27
C GLU A 510 33.74 26.14 -3.30
N ASP A 511 34.56 27.17 -3.45
CA ASP A 511 34.43 28.50 -2.86
C ASP A 511 33.16 29.20 -3.34
N GLY A 512 32.64 30.10 -2.51
CA GLY A 512 31.83 31.23 -2.97
C GLY A 512 30.31 31.08 -2.87
N PHE A 513 29.78 31.08 -1.64
CA PHE A 513 28.37 31.44 -1.41
C PHE A 513 28.32 32.93 -1.05
N ASP A 514 28.16 33.80 -2.04
CA ASP A 514 27.66 35.15 -1.82
C ASP A 514 26.13 35.07 -1.68
N SER A 515 25.65 35.57 -0.54
CA SER A 515 24.23 35.85 -0.33
C SER A 515 23.79 36.98 -1.26
N PRO A 516 22.55 36.98 -1.74
CA PRO A 516 21.63 37.92 -1.11
C PRO A 516 20.21 37.38 -0.92
N ALA A 517 19.69 37.63 0.28
CA ALA A 517 18.27 37.81 0.48
C ALA A 517 17.81 39.07 -0.27
N ASP A 518 16.74 38.96 -1.04
CA ASP A 518 15.66 39.95 -1.05
C ASP A 518 14.43 39.35 -1.72
N GLY A 519 13.32 39.31 -0.97
CA GLY A 519 12.02 38.99 -1.52
C GLY A 519 11.48 40.17 -2.32
N ILE A 520 10.77 39.90 -3.41
CA ILE A 520 9.69 40.74 -3.95
C ILE A 520 8.81 39.88 -4.88
N ASN A 521 7.53 39.86 -4.53
CA ASN A 521 6.31 39.76 -5.34
C ASN A 521 6.30 39.05 -6.72
N CYS A 522 5.33 38.15 -6.81
CA CYS A 522 4.27 38.08 -7.84
C CYS A 522 4.48 38.88 -9.13
N ARG A 523 4.63 38.17 -10.26
CA ARG A 523 3.89 38.50 -11.49
C ARG A 523 3.83 37.30 -12.44
N VAL A 524 2.59 36.90 -12.72
CA VAL A 524 2.20 36.04 -13.84
C VAL A 524 2.58 36.76 -15.15
N ALA A 525 3.33 36.08 -16.02
CA ALA A 525 3.58 36.53 -17.37
C ALA A 525 2.84 35.63 -18.37
N SER A 526 1.76 36.16 -18.91
CA SER A 526 1.04 35.62 -20.06
C SER A 526 1.94 35.65 -21.30
N LYS A 527 2.12 34.51 -21.96
CA LYS A 527 2.79 34.44 -23.26
C LYS A 527 1.73 34.23 -24.34
N VAL A 528 1.22 35.33 -24.87
CA VAL A 528 0.56 35.37 -26.17
C VAL A 528 1.65 35.36 -27.23
N ARG A 529 1.58 34.41 -28.17
CA ARG A 529 2.40 34.38 -29.38
C ARG A 529 1.49 34.78 -30.54
N TRP A 530 1.90 35.84 -31.24
CA TRP A 530 1.28 36.36 -32.46
C TRP A 530 1.25 35.31 -33.57
#